data_AF-A0AA88XFX9-F1
#
_entry.id   AF-A0AA88XFX9-F1
#
_cell.length_a   1.000
_cell.length_b   1.000
_cell.length_c   1.000
_cell.angle_alpha   90.00
_cell.angle_beta   90.00
_cell.angle_gamma   90.00
#
_symmetry.space_group_name_H-M   'P 1'
#
loop_
_entity.id
_entity.type
_entity.pdbx_description
1 polymer ?
#
loop_
_entity_poly.entity_id
_entity_poly.type
_entity_poly.pdbx_seq_one_letter_code
_entity_poly.pdbx_strand_id
1 'polypeptide(L)'
;MYQWDCGLACACMVLRYLGLDDRSVYTTDLEELQCGESIWTIDLAYLMRKHGIQVELATITVGVDKSYAKKSFYQDTFNKDEKRIENLFAEASSSNITVTNRSVKIEEIIQHISQGNLVISLVDWSYLHCVWCDGLVSIFISLIHIKTCAIYSDILAIFEK
;
A
#
# COMPACT_ATOMS: atom_id res chain seq x y z
N MET A 1 13.39 7.16 16.20
CA MET A 1 12.37 6.10 16.29
C MET A 1 12.35 5.42 14.94
N TYR A 2 12.76 4.15 14.86
CA TYR A 2 12.81 3.43 13.58
C TYR A 2 11.37 3.12 13.16
N GLN A 3 10.88 3.83 12.15
CA GLN A 3 9.66 3.48 11.42
C GLN A 3 9.97 2.20 10.66
N TRP A 4 9.68 1.07 11.31
CA TRP A 4 10.12 -0.26 10.92
C TRP A 4 9.42 -0.78 9.65
N ASP A 5 8.32 -0.15 9.27
CA ASP A 5 7.50 -0.51 8.11
C ASP A 5 7.40 0.64 7.10
N CYS A 6 7.70 0.35 5.83
CA CYS A 6 7.62 1.32 4.74
C CYS A 6 6.17 1.64 4.34
N GLY A 7 5.23 0.72 4.55
CA GLY A 7 3.80 0.93 4.34
C GLY A 7 3.23 1.98 5.30
N LEU A 8 3.58 1.91 6.60
CA LEU A 8 3.22 2.95 7.57
C LEU A 8 3.84 4.30 7.25
N ALA A 9 5.08 4.32 6.74
CA ALA A 9 5.70 5.56 6.28
C ALA A 9 4.92 6.16 5.10
N CYS A 10 4.47 5.34 4.14
CA CYS A 10 3.58 5.77 3.05
C CYS A 10 2.25 6.33 3.58
N ALA A 11 1.63 5.67 4.55
CA ALA A 11 0.42 6.15 5.21
C ALA A 11 0.62 7.53 5.85
N CYS A 12 1.70 7.74 6.60
CA CYS A 12 2.03 9.04 7.19
C CYS A 12 2.27 10.13 6.13
N MET A 13 2.96 9.81 5.03
CA MET A 13 3.17 10.77 3.94
C MET A 13 1.84 11.24 3.35
N VAL A 14 0.91 10.30 3.14
CA VAL A 14 -0.44 10.58 2.66
C VAL A 14 -1.23 11.45 3.64
N LEU A 15 -1.24 11.11 4.93
CA LEU A 15 -1.99 11.87 5.94
C LEU A 15 -1.48 13.31 6.02
N ARG A 16 -0.17 13.48 6.16
CA ARG A 16 0.46 14.81 6.19
C ARG A 16 0.18 15.60 4.93
N TYR A 17 0.16 14.95 3.77
CA TYR A 17 -0.18 15.59 2.52
C TYR A 17 -1.59 16.17 2.53
N LEU A 18 -2.56 15.41 3.04
CA LEU A 18 -3.96 15.82 3.15
C LEU A 18 -4.22 16.78 4.33
N GLY A 19 -3.18 17.17 5.08
CA GLY A 19 -3.32 18.01 6.28
C GLY A 19 -3.95 17.28 7.47
N LEU A 20 -3.92 15.95 7.46
CA LEU A 20 -4.42 15.09 8.55
C LEU A 20 -3.30 14.77 9.55
N ASP A 21 -3.69 14.49 10.79
CA ASP A 21 -2.75 14.16 11.86
C ASP A 21 -2.25 12.73 11.73
N ASP A 22 -0.92 12.53 11.78
CA ASP A 22 -0.31 11.21 11.65
C ASP A 22 0.39 10.72 12.93
N ARG A 23 0.29 11.48 14.03
CA ARG A 23 0.97 11.18 15.30
C ARG A 23 0.51 9.87 15.93
N SER A 24 -0.74 9.48 15.72
CA SER A 24 -1.34 8.24 16.22
C SER A 24 -0.96 6.99 15.43
N VAL A 25 -0.42 7.15 14.20
CA VAL A 25 -0.20 6.03 13.26
C VAL A 25 0.70 4.94 13.83
N TYR A 26 1.74 5.30 14.58
CA TYR A 26 2.68 4.35 15.18
C TYR A 26 2.33 3.98 16.64
N THR A 27 1.18 4.41 17.14
CA THR A 27 0.75 4.21 18.53
C THR A 27 -0.68 3.66 18.58
N THR A 28 -1.66 4.49 18.96
CA THR A 28 -3.05 4.07 19.19
C THR A 28 -3.71 3.48 17.95
N ASP A 29 -3.31 3.88 16.75
CA ASP A 29 -3.93 3.36 15.53
C ASP A 29 -3.62 1.88 15.28
N LEU A 30 -2.38 1.44 15.51
CA LEU A 30 -2.00 0.03 15.33
C LEU A 30 -2.64 -0.86 16.39
N GLU A 31 -2.79 -0.34 17.61
CA GLU A 31 -3.43 -1.05 18.72
C GLU A 31 -4.93 -1.24 18.45
N GLU A 32 -5.63 -0.17 18.06
CA GLU A 32 -7.07 -0.21 17.78
C GLU A 32 -7.41 -1.05 16.55
N LEU A 33 -6.58 -1.01 15.50
CA LEU A 33 -6.75 -1.82 14.30
C LEU A 33 -6.19 -3.24 14.43
N GLN A 34 -5.53 -3.55 15.55
CA GLN A 34 -4.93 -4.86 15.82
C GLN A 34 -3.97 -5.33 14.71
N CYS A 35 -3.20 -4.41 14.11
CA CYS A 35 -2.35 -4.71 12.94
C CYS A 35 -1.23 -5.73 13.23
N GLY A 36 -0.86 -5.92 14.50
CA GLY A 36 0.22 -6.83 14.89
C GLY A 36 1.61 -6.33 14.50
N GLU A 37 2.56 -7.26 14.36
CA GLU A 37 3.97 -6.96 14.01
C GLU A 37 4.25 -7.03 12.50
N SER A 38 3.27 -7.49 11.70
CA SER A 38 3.36 -7.53 10.23
C SER A 38 2.26 -6.65 9.65
N ILE A 39 2.63 -5.54 9.00
CA ILE A 39 1.66 -4.68 8.31
C ILE A 39 1.39 -5.25 6.92
N TRP A 40 0.10 -5.46 6.63
CA TRP A 40 -0.37 -5.86 5.31
C TRP A 40 -1.06 -4.69 4.63
N THR A 41 -1.20 -4.75 3.31
CA THR A 41 -1.80 -3.59 2.63
C THR A 41 -3.26 -3.36 3.00
N ILE A 42 -4.01 -4.41 3.32
CA ILE A 42 -5.37 -4.25 3.84
C ILE A 42 -5.37 -3.49 5.18
N ASP A 43 -4.34 -3.64 6.03
CA ASP A 43 -4.19 -2.83 7.25
C ASP A 43 -4.04 -1.35 6.92
N LEU A 44 -3.26 -1.02 5.88
CA LEU A 44 -3.12 0.36 5.41
C LEU A 44 -4.46 0.93 4.92
N ALA A 45 -5.28 0.12 4.23
CA ALA A 45 -6.60 0.56 3.79
C ALA A 45 -7.52 0.89 4.99
N TYR A 46 -7.52 0.05 6.02
CA TYR A 46 -8.26 0.32 7.26
C TYR A 46 -7.72 1.54 8.02
N LEU A 47 -6.40 1.72 8.06
CA LEU A 47 -5.77 2.91 8.63
C LEU A 47 -6.22 4.19 7.91
N MET A 48 -6.20 4.20 6.58
CA MET A 48 -6.67 5.35 5.80
C MET A 48 -8.17 5.62 6.04
N ARG A 49 -9.00 4.58 6.10
CA ARG A 49 -10.43 4.73 6.45
C ARG A 49 -10.65 5.33 7.83
N LYS A 50 -9.87 4.90 8.82
CA LYS A 50 -9.93 5.42 10.19
C LYS A 50 -9.70 6.93 10.22
N HIS A 51 -8.79 7.42 9.38
CA HIS A 51 -8.51 8.85 9.19
C HIS A 51 -9.49 9.55 8.22
N GLY A 52 -10.60 8.90 7.86
CA GLY A 52 -11.68 9.48 7.06
C GLY A 52 -11.44 9.48 5.55
N ILE A 53 -10.36 8.87 5.07
CA ILE A 53 -10.01 8.87 3.64
C ILE A 53 -10.78 7.76 2.92
N GLN A 54 -11.35 8.04 1.74
CA GLN A 54 -11.93 6.99 0.89
C GLN A 54 -10.83 6.15 0.25
N VAL A 55 -11.02 4.82 0.29
CA VAL A 55 -10.01 3.85 -0.18
C VAL A 55 -10.65 2.85 -1.12
N GLU A 56 -10.01 2.68 -2.27
CA GLU A 56 -10.17 1.51 -3.12
C GLU A 56 -8.88 0.68 -3.07
N LEU A 57 -9.02 -0.63 -2.87
CA LEU A 57 -7.94 -1.59 -2.86
C LEU A 57 -8.09 -2.53 -4.06
N ALA A 58 -7.18 -2.43 -5.02
CA ALA A 58 -7.08 -3.37 -6.12
C ALA A 58 -5.95 -4.37 -5.86
N THR A 59 -6.27 -5.67 -5.89
CA THR A 59 -5.32 -6.75 -5.63
C THR A 59 -5.63 -7.96 -6.51
N ILE A 60 -4.63 -8.72 -6.92
CA ILE A 60 -4.83 -10.03 -7.58
C ILE A 60 -4.89 -11.20 -6.58
N THR A 61 -4.78 -10.92 -5.29
CA THR A 61 -4.90 -11.91 -4.21
C THR A 61 -5.74 -11.32 -3.09
N VAL A 62 -6.94 -11.85 -2.92
CA VAL A 62 -7.81 -11.54 -1.78
C VAL A 62 -7.48 -12.51 -0.65
N GLY A 63 -7.22 -11.98 0.54
CA GLY A 63 -6.75 -12.77 1.68
C GLY A 63 -5.25 -13.02 1.64
N VAL A 64 -4.83 -14.14 2.23
CA VAL A 64 -3.42 -14.55 2.27
C VAL A 64 -3.12 -15.52 1.13
N ASP A 65 -2.07 -15.23 0.37
CA ASP A 65 -1.55 -16.18 -0.60
C ASP A 65 -0.82 -17.32 0.14
N LYS A 66 -1.44 -18.50 0.17
CA LYS A 66 -0.95 -19.71 0.85
C LYS A 66 0.43 -20.17 0.37
N SER A 67 0.90 -19.70 -0.79
CA SER A 67 2.27 -19.97 -1.25
C SER A 67 3.35 -19.28 -0.38
N TYR A 68 2.98 -18.24 0.38
CA TYR A 68 3.89 -17.51 1.27
C TYR A 68 4.24 -18.27 2.56
N ALA A 69 3.47 -19.30 2.94
CA ALA A 69 3.79 -20.17 4.07
C ALA A 69 5.18 -20.84 3.94
N LYS A 70 5.72 -20.91 2.71
CA LYS A 70 7.04 -21.50 2.43
C LYS A 70 8.20 -20.51 2.53
N LYS A 71 7.95 -19.19 2.63
CA LYS A 71 9.00 -18.18 2.77
C LYS A 71 9.34 -18.04 4.26
N SER A 72 10.62 -18.20 4.58
CA SER A 72 11.13 -18.16 5.97
C SER A 72 10.75 -16.89 6.74
N PHE A 73 10.59 -15.76 6.06
CA PHE A 73 10.15 -14.49 6.65
C PHE A 73 8.76 -14.56 7.32
N TYR A 74 7.88 -15.45 6.88
CA TYR A 74 6.49 -15.52 7.36
C TYR A 74 6.21 -16.71 8.30
N GLN A 75 7.14 -17.65 8.48
CA GLN A 75 6.85 -18.96 9.09
C GLN A 75 6.38 -18.89 10.56
N ASP A 76 6.87 -17.93 11.35
CA ASP A 76 6.56 -17.86 12.79
C ASP A 76 5.23 -17.12 13.11
N THR A 77 4.74 -16.28 12.19
CA THR A 77 3.52 -15.45 12.38
C THR A 77 2.36 -15.79 11.43
N PHE A 78 2.59 -16.63 10.41
CA PHE A 78 1.64 -16.91 9.32
C PHE A 78 0.24 -17.29 9.80
N ASN A 79 0.12 -18.20 10.78
CA ASN A 79 -1.17 -18.71 11.22
C ASN A 79 -2.01 -17.67 11.98
N LYS A 80 -1.38 -16.70 12.65
CA LYS A 80 -2.10 -15.63 13.37
C LYS A 80 -2.52 -14.51 12.41
N ASP A 81 -1.65 -14.16 11.48
CA ASP A 81 -1.94 -13.14 10.47
C ASP A 81 -2.98 -13.65 9.46
N GLU A 82 -2.96 -14.93 9.07
CA GLU A 82 -3.91 -15.47 8.07
C GLU A 82 -5.37 -15.19 8.44
N LYS A 83 -5.81 -15.61 9.63
CA LYS A 83 -7.20 -15.41 10.05
C LYS A 83 -7.56 -13.92 10.19
N ARG A 84 -6.63 -13.10 10.68
CA ARG A 84 -6.83 -11.65 10.83
C ARG A 84 -7.03 -11.01 9.46
N ILE A 85 -6.13 -11.28 8.51
CA ILE A 85 -6.18 -10.74 7.16
C ILE A 85 -7.43 -11.23 6.42
N GLU A 86 -7.77 -12.51 6.53
CA GLU A 86 -9.02 -13.05 5.96
C GLU A 86 -10.26 -12.31 6.49
N ASN A 87 -10.32 -12.05 7.80
CA ASN A 87 -11.42 -11.27 8.40
C ASN A 87 -11.45 -9.82 7.88
N LEU A 88 -10.30 -9.15 7.78
CA LEU A 88 -10.23 -7.78 7.24
C LEU A 88 -10.74 -7.71 5.80
N PHE A 89 -10.39 -8.69 4.96
CA PHE A 89 -10.94 -8.75 3.60
C PHE A 89 -12.45 -9.03 3.58
N ALA A 90 -12.95 -9.88 4.47
CA ALA A 90 -14.38 -10.19 4.58
C ALA A 90 -15.21 -8.97 5.05
N GLU A 91 -14.65 -8.16 5.95
CA GLU A 91 -15.32 -7.00 6.57
C GLU A 91 -15.08 -5.68 5.83
N ALA A 92 -14.24 -5.68 4.79
CA ALA A 92 -13.82 -4.48 4.07
C ALA A 92 -15.01 -3.69 3.53
N SER A 93 -15.97 -4.38 2.90
CA SER A 93 -17.17 -3.75 2.33
C SER A 93 -18.03 -3.06 3.40
N SER A 94 -18.26 -3.72 4.55
CA SER A 94 -18.96 -3.11 5.69
C SER A 94 -18.20 -1.94 6.32
N SER A 95 -16.89 -1.88 6.11
CA SER A 95 -16.01 -0.80 6.57
C SER A 95 -15.85 0.34 5.53
N ASN A 96 -16.64 0.31 4.45
CA ASN A 96 -16.56 1.24 3.32
C ASN A 96 -15.19 1.22 2.61
N ILE A 97 -14.57 0.05 2.52
CA ILE A 97 -13.36 -0.20 1.72
C ILE A 97 -13.79 -1.02 0.52
N THR A 98 -13.63 -0.46 -0.68
CA THR A 98 -13.90 -1.19 -1.92
C THR A 98 -12.69 -2.05 -2.24
N VAL A 99 -12.86 -3.38 -2.25
CA VAL A 99 -11.80 -4.32 -2.66
C VAL A 99 -12.15 -4.89 -4.02
N THR A 100 -11.25 -4.78 -5.00
CA THR A 100 -11.40 -5.38 -6.33
C THR A 100 -10.31 -6.43 -6.58
N ASN A 101 -10.73 -7.62 -7.01
CA ASN A 101 -9.80 -8.70 -7.37
C ASN A 101 -9.36 -8.57 -8.84
N ARG A 102 -8.36 -7.72 -9.11
CA ARG A 102 -7.86 -7.43 -10.46
C ARG A 102 -6.45 -6.84 -10.44
N SER A 103 -5.75 -6.97 -11.56
CA SER A 103 -4.58 -6.15 -11.87
C SER A 103 -5.01 -4.73 -12.25
N VAL A 104 -4.10 -3.76 -12.13
CA VAL A 104 -4.34 -2.36 -12.51
C VAL A 104 -3.25 -1.89 -13.43
N LYS A 105 -3.62 -1.55 -14.65
CA LYS A 105 -2.65 -1.18 -15.68
C LYS A 105 -2.01 0.17 -15.36
N ILE A 106 -0.80 0.38 -15.88
CA ILE A 106 -0.10 1.65 -15.74
C ILE A 106 -0.90 2.83 -16.29
N GLU A 107 -1.69 2.65 -17.35
CA GLU A 107 -2.54 3.70 -17.90
C GLU A 107 -3.64 4.12 -16.92
N GLU A 108 -4.20 3.16 -16.17
CA GLU A 108 -5.20 3.44 -15.13
C GLU A 108 -4.57 4.20 -13.96
N ILE A 109 -3.34 3.82 -13.57
CA ILE A 109 -2.54 4.54 -12.55
C ILE A 109 -2.31 5.99 -12.98
N ILE A 110 -1.83 6.19 -14.21
CA ILE A 110 -1.55 7.52 -14.77
C ILE A 110 -2.83 8.34 -14.82
N GLN A 111 -3.93 7.77 -15.30
CA GLN A 111 -5.21 8.45 -15.35
C GLN A 111 -5.70 8.86 -13.96
N HIS A 112 -5.62 7.96 -12.97
CA HIS A 112 -6.02 8.23 -11.59
C HIS A 112 -5.20 9.38 -10.98
N ILE A 113 -3.87 9.33 -11.10
CA ILE A 113 -2.99 10.39 -10.60
C ILE A 113 -3.24 11.71 -11.35
N SER A 114 -3.54 11.67 -12.66
CA SER A 114 -3.82 12.89 -13.44
C SER A 114 -5.09 13.63 -13.01
N GLN A 115 -6.01 12.93 -12.34
CA GLN A 115 -7.21 13.52 -11.73
C GLN A 115 -6.91 14.18 -10.38
N GLY A 116 -5.67 14.10 -9.93
CA GLY A 116 -5.22 14.62 -8.65
C GLY A 116 -5.42 13.63 -7.52
N ASN A 117 -5.59 12.34 -7.80
CA ASN A 117 -5.80 11.31 -6.78
C ASN A 117 -4.47 10.69 -6.30
N LEU A 118 -4.56 9.87 -5.25
CA LEU A 118 -3.43 9.23 -4.58
C LEU A 118 -3.26 7.76 -4.95
N VAL A 119 -2.01 7.29 -4.93
CA VAL A 119 -1.71 5.86 -5.08
C VAL A 119 -0.66 5.42 -4.06
N ILE A 120 -0.93 4.32 -3.36
CA ILE A 120 0.10 3.53 -2.67
C ILE A 120 0.25 2.23 -3.47
N SER A 121 1.43 2.00 -4.04
CA SER A 121 1.71 0.82 -4.85
C SER A 121 2.85 0.02 -4.24
N LEU A 122 2.68 -1.30 -4.15
CA LEU A 122 3.79 -2.20 -3.83
C LEU A 122 4.48 -2.51 -5.14
N VAL A 123 5.79 -2.40 -5.09
CA VAL A 123 6.69 -2.70 -6.20
C VAL A 123 7.58 -3.86 -5.78
N ASP A 124 7.84 -4.77 -6.71
CA ASP A 124 8.86 -5.79 -6.49
C ASP A 124 10.24 -5.16 -6.71
N TRP A 125 10.99 -5.04 -5.61
CA TRP A 125 12.29 -4.38 -5.58
C TRP A 125 13.30 -5.03 -6.54
N SER A 126 13.12 -6.30 -6.93
CA SER A 126 14.02 -7.00 -7.85
C SER A 126 13.97 -6.45 -9.28
N TYR A 127 12.90 -5.74 -9.64
CA TYR A 127 12.76 -5.03 -10.92
C TYR A 127 13.16 -3.55 -10.84
N LEU A 128 13.54 -3.04 -9.66
CA LEU A 128 13.94 -1.65 -9.50
C LEU A 128 15.42 -1.48 -9.84
N HIS A 129 15.70 -0.63 -10.82
CA HIS A 129 17.06 -0.28 -11.23
C HIS A 129 17.34 1.20 -10.96
N CYS A 130 18.50 1.47 -10.36
CA CYS A 130 18.95 2.83 -10.08
C CYS A 130 19.50 3.49 -11.36
N VAL A 131 18.69 4.34 -11.98
CA VAL A 131 19.09 5.09 -13.19
C VAL A 131 20.29 6.03 -12.99
N TRP A 132 20.70 6.30 -11.75
CA TRP A 132 21.85 7.16 -11.43
C TRP A 132 23.11 6.37 -11.10
N CYS A 133 22.98 5.11 -10.69
CA CYS A 133 24.09 4.28 -10.23
C CYS A 133 24.87 3.67 -11.41
N ASP A 134 24.24 3.56 -12.58
CA ASP A 134 24.81 2.91 -13.77
C ASP A 134 25.51 3.87 -14.75
N GLY A 135 25.70 5.14 -14.37
CA GLY A 135 26.74 6.01 -14.91
C GLY A 135 27.00 6.00 -16.43
N LEU A 136 26.00 6.24 -17.28
CA LEU A 136 26.15 6.79 -18.64
C LEU A 136 24.80 7.35 -19.15
N VAL A 137 24.82 8.63 -19.55
CA VAL A 137 23.66 9.43 -19.99
C VAL A 137 23.19 9.00 -21.38
N SER A 138 21.89 8.70 -21.52
CA SER A 138 21.17 8.69 -22.80
C SER A 138 19.68 8.91 -22.54
N ILE A 139 19.16 10.07 -22.91
CA ILE A 139 17.73 10.31 -23.05
C ILE A 139 17.24 9.41 -24.18
N PHE A 140 16.72 8.24 -23.84
CA PHE A 140 15.90 7.43 -24.73
C PHE A 140 14.63 7.01 -23.97
N ILE A 141 13.51 7.26 -24.64
CA ILE A 141 12.16 7.09 -24.15
C ILE A 141 11.89 5.60 -23.94
N SER A 142 11.92 5.15 -22.69
CA SER A 142 11.31 3.91 -22.26
C SER A 142 10.91 4.05 -20.79
N LEU A 143 9.71 4.62 -20.59
CA LEU A 143 8.76 4.38 -19.50
C LEU A 143 9.31 3.98 -18.12
N ILE A 144 10.08 4.87 -17.48
CA ILE A 144 9.94 5.09 -16.03
C ILE A 144 9.99 6.61 -15.81
N HIS A 145 8.84 7.26 -15.80
CA HIS A 145 8.68 8.66 -15.42
C HIS A 145 8.00 8.70 -14.05
N ILE A 146 8.79 8.62 -12.96
CA ILE A 146 8.35 9.11 -11.66
C ILE A 146 9.11 10.41 -11.39
N LYS A 147 8.65 11.48 -12.03
CA LYS A 147 8.81 12.84 -11.53
C LYS A 147 7.44 13.25 -11.01
N THR A 148 7.28 13.32 -9.68
CA THR A 148 6.72 14.46 -8.93
C THR A 148 6.27 14.04 -7.53
N CYS A 149 6.73 14.82 -6.55
CA CYS A 149 6.06 15.06 -5.29
C CYS A 149 4.95 16.11 -5.56
N ALA A 150 3.70 15.82 -5.17
CA ALA A 150 2.51 16.70 -5.01
C ALA A 150 1.24 15.95 -5.49
N ILE A 151 0.18 16.01 -4.69
CA ILE A 151 -0.87 14.98 -4.56
C ILE A 151 -2.26 15.67 -4.36
N TYR A 152 -3.42 15.05 -4.43
CA TYR A 152 -4.66 15.42 -3.70
C TYR A 152 -5.55 14.15 -3.65
N SER A 153 -6.78 14.21 -3.15
CA SER A 153 -7.55 13.09 -2.59
C SER A 153 -8.20 12.10 -3.59
N ASP A 154 -7.77 10.83 -3.54
CA ASP A 154 -8.56 9.57 -3.54
C ASP A 154 -7.53 8.42 -3.59
N ILE A 155 -7.35 7.64 -2.52
CA ILE A 155 -6.26 6.66 -2.47
C ILE A 155 -6.70 5.35 -3.12
N LEU A 156 -6.06 5.01 -4.23
CA LEU A 156 -6.12 3.68 -4.83
C LEU A 156 -4.85 2.91 -4.40
N ALA A 157 -5.02 1.88 -3.58
CA ALA A 157 -3.94 0.96 -3.25
C ALA A 157 -3.87 -0.13 -4.32
N ILE A 158 -2.76 -0.19 -5.06
CA ILE A 158 -2.65 -1.00 -6.29
C ILE A 158 -1.56 -2.07 -6.16
N PHE A 159 -1.95 -3.32 -6.44
CA PHE A 159 -1.04 -4.46 -6.47
C PHE A 159 -1.16 -5.24 -7.78
N GLU A 160 -0.10 -5.19 -8.58
CA GLU A 160 0.20 -6.18 -9.62
C GLU A 160 1.28 -7.14 -9.10
N LYS A 161 1.20 -8.43 -9.43
CA LYS A 161 2.38 -9.32 -9.44
C LYS A 161 2.92 -9.40 -10.86
#